data_AF-A0A1G2CCV5-F1
#
_entry.id   AF-A0A1G2CCV5-F1
#
_cell.length_a   1.000
_cell.length_b   1.000
_cell.length_c   1.000
_cell.angle_alpha   90.00
_cell.angle_beta   90.00
_cell.angle_gamma   90.00
#
_symmetry.space_group_name_H-M   'P 1'
#
loop_
_entity.id
_entity.type
_entity.pdbx_description
1 polymer ?
#
loop_
_entity_poly.entity_id
_entity_poly.type
_entity_poly.pdbx_seq_one_letter_code
_entity_poly.pdbx_strand_id
1 'polypeptide(L)'
;MEKIKLEKPVESSEYFLAKKRFLEELGFLSAKHDEGNSQFTGRRTWGEKIAKIKAGEKLSRTEATALQVAIEIAHRSGLSGAEYDAFIKEFFVEPRRRRDDDD
;
A
#
# COMPACT_ATOMS: atom_id res chain seq x y z
N MET A 1 -29.17 -22.81 10.37
CA MET A 1 -27.86 -22.52 9.75
C MET A 1 -28.00 -21.26 8.93
N GLU A 2 -27.63 -20.12 9.52
CA GLU A 2 -27.65 -18.83 8.80
C GLU A 2 -26.52 -18.79 7.78
N LYS A 3 -26.85 -18.43 6.55
CA LYS A 3 -25.89 -18.18 5.47
C LYS A 3 -25.29 -16.80 5.71
N ILE A 4 -24.01 -16.76 6.06
CA ILE A 4 -23.22 -15.54 6.08
C ILE A 4 -23.30 -14.94 4.67
N LYS A 5 -23.95 -13.77 4.56
CA LYS A 5 -24.01 -13.00 3.32
C LYS A 5 -22.59 -12.57 2.99
N LEU A 6 -22.13 -12.95 1.80
CA LEU A 6 -20.92 -12.41 1.19
C LEU A 6 -21.01 -10.89 1.22
N GLU A 7 -20.18 -10.27 2.04
CA GLU A 7 -19.91 -8.84 2.00
C GLU A 7 -19.48 -8.51 0.58
N LYS A 8 -20.20 -7.59 -0.07
CA LYS A 8 -19.77 -7.04 -1.36
C LYS A 8 -18.35 -6.49 -1.19
N PRO A 9 -17.48 -6.59 -2.20
CA PRO A 9 -16.18 -5.96 -2.12
C PRO A 9 -16.39 -4.48 -1.79
N VAL A 10 -15.65 -3.98 -0.80
CA VAL A 10 -15.62 -2.57 -0.41
C VAL A 10 -14.94 -1.81 -1.56
N GLU A 11 -15.64 -1.67 -2.66
CA GLU A 11 -15.21 -0.94 -3.85
C GLU A 11 -16.10 0.29 -3.98
N SER A 12 -15.96 1.21 -3.03
CA SER A 12 -16.44 2.57 -3.21
C SER A 12 -15.62 3.24 -4.33
N SER A 13 -16.23 4.20 -5.03
CA SER A 13 -15.52 4.99 -6.04
C SER A 13 -14.27 5.67 -5.45
N GLU A 14 -14.33 6.08 -4.17
CA GLU A 14 -13.20 6.67 -3.45
C GLU A 14 -12.05 5.67 -3.21
N TYR A 15 -12.35 4.42 -2.86
CA TYR A 15 -11.35 3.36 -2.69
C TYR A 15 -10.59 3.10 -4.00
N PHE A 16 -11.31 2.99 -5.12
CA PHE A 16 -10.70 2.80 -6.43
C PHE A 16 -9.82 3.99 -6.85
N LEU A 17 -10.27 5.23 -6.60
CA LEU A 17 -9.51 6.44 -6.89
C LEU A 17 -8.23 6.53 -6.02
N ALA A 18 -8.33 6.20 -4.73
CA ALA A 18 -7.19 6.13 -3.83
C ALA A 18 -6.15 5.10 -4.32
N LYS A 19 -6.62 3.92 -4.75
CA LYS A 19 -5.77 2.86 -5.33
C LYS A 19 -5.00 3.33 -6.54
N LYS A 20 -5.68 3.94 -7.50
CA LYS A 20 -5.06 4.46 -8.72
C LYS A 20 -4.03 5.53 -8.40
N ARG A 21 -4.41 6.50 -7.55
CA ARG A 21 -3.54 7.61 -7.16
C ARG A 21 -2.29 7.15 -6.43
N PHE A 22 -2.40 6.11 -5.60
CA PHE A 22 -1.25 5.53 -4.91
C PHE A 22 -0.23 4.94 -5.88
N LEU A 23 -0.69 4.19 -6.88
CA LEU A 23 0.18 3.64 -7.91
C LEU A 23 0.82 4.75 -8.77
N GLU A 24 0.09 5.82 -9.06
CA GLU A 24 0.60 6.99 -9.78
C GLU A 24 1.69 7.72 -8.97
N GLU A 25 1.45 7.99 -7.68
CA GLU A 25 2.43 8.65 -6.79
C GLU A 25 3.70 7.82 -6.60
N LEU A 26 3.58 6.48 -6.47
CA LEU A 26 4.75 5.60 -6.47
C LEU A 26 5.51 5.67 -7.82
N GLY A 27 4.77 5.77 -8.94
CA GLY A 27 5.34 5.97 -10.28
C GLY A 27 6.14 7.27 -10.39
N PHE A 28 5.60 8.38 -9.88
CA PHE A 28 6.30 9.66 -9.82
C PHE A 28 7.56 9.61 -8.94
N LEU A 29 7.50 8.88 -7.81
CA LEU A 29 8.69 8.66 -6.97
C LEU A 29 9.77 7.87 -7.71
N SER A 30 9.40 6.90 -8.56
CA SER A 30 10.39 6.21 -9.41
C SER A 30 11.03 7.14 -10.42
N ALA A 31 10.24 7.91 -11.17
CA ALA A 31 10.75 8.83 -12.17
C ALA A 31 11.72 9.86 -11.55
N LYS A 32 11.36 10.45 -10.40
CA LYS A 32 12.22 11.42 -9.69
C LYS A 32 13.50 10.81 -9.12
N HIS A 33 13.48 9.53 -8.72
CA HIS A 33 14.67 8.86 -8.19
C HIS A 33 15.66 8.43 -9.30
N ASP A 34 15.16 8.01 -10.46
CA ASP A 34 15.98 7.63 -11.61
C ASP A 34 16.71 8.83 -12.25
N GLU A 35 16.16 10.05 -12.16
CA GLU A 35 16.81 11.26 -12.67
C GLU A 35 17.93 11.82 -11.76
N GLY A 36 18.01 11.41 -10.48
CA GLY A 36 18.81 12.14 -9.48
C GLY A 36 19.91 11.36 -8.75
N ASN A 37 19.90 10.01 -8.72
CA ASN A 37 20.81 9.30 -7.80
C ASN A 37 21.17 7.87 -8.25
N SER A 38 22.14 7.77 -9.16
CA SER A 38 22.78 6.49 -9.54
C SER A 38 23.75 5.94 -8.47
N GLN A 39 23.79 6.50 -7.25
CA GLN A 39 24.70 6.08 -6.17
C GLN A 39 24.08 5.12 -5.14
N PHE A 40 22.76 4.88 -5.14
CA PHE A 40 22.13 3.89 -4.24
C PHE A 40 22.13 2.49 -4.87
N THR A 41 23.31 1.94 -5.11
CA THR A 41 23.59 0.66 -5.77
C THR A 41 23.34 -0.56 -4.86
N GLY A 42 22.16 -0.63 -4.22
CA GLY A 42 21.83 -1.78 -3.38
C GLY A 42 20.42 -1.87 -2.81
N ARG A 43 19.50 -0.95 -3.15
CA ARG A 43 18.11 -1.00 -2.70
C ARG A 43 17.20 -1.01 -3.91
N ARG A 44 16.25 -1.96 -3.93
CA ARG A 44 15.30 -2.12 -5.02
C ARG A 44 14.70 -0.77 -5.41
N THR A 45 14.76 -0.46 -6.70
CA THR A 45 14.26 0.82 -7.22
C THR A 45 12.76 0.92 -6.92
N TRP A 46 12.24 2.15 -6.93
CA TRP A 46 10.78 2.35 -6.84
C TRP A 46 10.04 1.62 -7.98
N GLY A 47 10.64 1.52 -9.16
CA GLY A 47 10.16 0.72 -10.28
C GLY A 47 9.95 -0.76 -9.94
N GLU A 48 10.92 -1.39 -9.26
CA GLU A 48 10.79 -2.78 -8.78
C GLU A 48 9.68 -2.94 -7.74
N LYS A 49 9.46 -1.93 -6.88
CA LYS A 49 8.37 -1.94 -5.88
C LYS A 49 6.99 -1.81 -6.55
N ILE A 50 6.87 -1.01 -7.60
CA ILE A 50 5.64 -0.91 -8.39
C ILE A 50 5.39 -2.23 -9.14
N ALA A 51 6.44 -2.83 -9.71
CA ALA A 51 6.34 -4.12 -10.40
C ALA A 51 5.83 -5.22 -9.46
N LYS A 52 6.32 -5.25 -8.20
CA LYS A 52 5.80 -6.12 -7.14
C LYS A 52 4.30 -5.93 -6.91
N ILE A 53 3.86 -4.69 -6.69
CA ILE A 53 2.44 -4.41 -6.46
C ILE A 53 1.59 -4.85 -7.66
N LYS A 54 2.05 -4.57 -8.89
CA LYS A 54 1.37 -5.01 -10.13
C LYS A 54 1.34 -6.53 -10.28
N ALA A 55 2.34 -7.24 -9.76
CA ALA A 55 2.37 -8.70 -9.68
C ALA A 55 1.52 -9.27 -8.54
N GLY A 56 0.84 -8.44 -7.76
CA GLY A 56 0.05 -8.85 -6.60
C GLY A 56 0.88 -9.09 -5.32
N GLU A 57 2.17 -8.74 -5.33
CA GLU A 57 3.00 -8.77 -4.13
C GLU A 57 2.79 -7.52 -3.28
N LYS A 58 2.94 -7.67 -1.96
CA LYS A 58 2.85 -6.57 -1.00
C LYS A 58 4.22 -5.98 -0.67
N LEU A 59 4.25 -4.69 -0.37
CA LEU A 59 5.42 -4.00 0.15
C LEU A 59 5.62 -4.29 1.64
N SER A 60 6.86 -4.16 2.11
CA SER A 60 7.14 -4.18 3.55
C SER A 60 6.63 -2.89 4.20
N ARG A 61 6.06 -2.98 5.41
CA ARG A 61 5.75 -1.78 6.22
C ARG A 61 6.99 -0.97 6.62
N THR A 62 8.19 -1.53 6.48
CA THR A 62 9.45 -0.79 6.68
C THR A 62 9.76 0.18 5.53
N GLU A 63 9.01 0.11 4.42
CA GLU A 63 9.05 1.09 3.33
C GLU A 63 8.33 2.37 3.76
N ALA A 64 8.90 3.10 4.72
CA ALA A 64 8.27 4.25 5.40
C ALA A 64 7.72 5.29 4.42
N THR A 65 8.45 5.59 3.34
CA THR A 65 8.01 6.53 2.30
C THR A 65 6.76 6.03 1.58
N ALA A 66 6.70 4.74 1.19
CA ALA A 66 5.52 4.17 0.53
C ALA A 66 4.32 4.17 1.49
N LEU A 67 4.54 3.80 2.75
CA LEU A 67 3.50 3.79 3.78
C LEU A 67 2.95 5.20 4.02
N GLN A 68 3.82 6.20 4.11
CA GLN A 68 3.40 7.60 4.31
C GLN A 68 2.53 8.10 3.14
N VAL A 69 2.92 7.79 1.90
CA VAL A 69 2.13 8.14 0.70
C VAL A 69 0.77 7.45 0.73
N ALA A 70 0.73 6.17 1.09
CA ALA A 70 -0.53 5.42 1.20
C ALA A 70 -1.47 6.04 2.25
N ILE A 71 -0.94 6.39 3.44
CA ILE A 71 -1.68 7.05 4.51
C ILE A 71 -2.23 8.40 4.06
N GLU A 72 -1.39 9.22 3.42
CA GLU A 72 -1.79 10.55 2.96
C GLU A 72 -2.93 10.47 1.93
N ILE A 73 -2.84 9.54 0.98
CA ILE A 73 -3.86 9.35 -0.05
C ILE A 73 -5.17 8.83 0.56
N ALA A 74 -5.10 7.88 1.49
CA ALA A 74 -6.28 7.37 2.17
C ALA A 74 -7.00 8.48 2.96
N HIS A 75 -6.25 9.32 3.66
CA HIS A 75 -6.79 10.47 4.39
C HIS A 75 -7.41 11.51 3.44
N ARG A 76 -6.72 11.88 2.36
CA ARG A 76 -7.22 12.87 1.38
C ARG A 76 -8.44 12.38 0.61
N SER A 77 -8.55 11.06 0.41
CA SER A 77 -9.68 10.45 -0.30
C SER A 77 -10.91 10.24 0.58
N GLY A 78 -10.84 10.59 1.87
CA GLY A 78 -11.96 10.46 2.79
C GLY A 78 -12.32 9.01 3.13
N LEU A 79 -11.38 8.06 2.99
CA LEU A 79 -11.64 6.66 3.28
C LEU A 79 -12.10 6.49 4.72
N SER A 80 -13.17 5.73 4.93
CA SER A 80 -13.59 5.32 6.27
C SER A 80 -12.51 4.47 6.95
N GLY A 81 -12.58 4.30 8.27
CA GLY A 81 -11.58 3.51 9.00
C GLY A 81 -11.43 2.07 8.47
N ALA A 82 -12.53 1.44 8.02
CA ALA A 82 -12.50 0.11 7.43
C ALA A 82 -11.87 0.11 6.03
N GLU A 83 -12.17 1.11 5.20
CA GLU A 83 -11.57 1.28 3.87
C GLU A 83 -10.08 1.60 3.96
N TYR A 84 -9.68 2.45 4.90
CA TYR A 84 -8.29 2.74 5.20
C TYR A 84 -7.53 1.46 5.57
N ASP A 85 -8.08 0.65 6.48
CA ASP A 85 -7.42 -0.58 6.92
C ASP A 85 -7.32 -1.62 5.78
N ALA A 86 -8.39 -1.78 5.00
CA ALA A 86 -8.39 -2.61 3.79
C ALA A 86 -7.35 -2.13 2.77
N PHE A 87 -7.29 -0.83 2.53
CA PHE A 87 -6.35 -0.18 1.61
C PHE A 87 -4.90 -0.43 2.01
N ILE A 88 -4.55 -0.21 3.28
CA ILE A 88 -3.20 -0.46 3.76
C ILE A 88 -2.85 -1.95 3.73
N LYS A 89 -3.79 -2.84 4.09
CA LYS A 89 -3.61 -4.29 4.00
C LYS A 89 -3.48 -4.81 2.57
N GLU A 90 -4.03 -4.11 1.59
CA GLU A 90 -3.90 -4.46 0.18
C GLU A 90 -2.45 -4.31 -0.28
N PHE A 91 -1.80 -3.21 0.07
CA PHE A 91 -0.46 -2.86 -0.42
C PHE A 91 0.70 -3.26 0.49
N PHE A 92 0.45 -3.46 1.78
CA PHE A 92 1.51 -3.71 2.75
C PHE A 92 1.32 -5.04 3.47
N VAL A 93 2.44 -5.72 3.72
CA VAL A 93 2.47 -6.89 4.60
C VAL A 93 2.13 -6.40 6.01
N GLU A 94 1.08 -6.98 6.60
CA GLU A 94 0.75 -6.71 7.99
C GLU A 94 1.96 -7.15 8.85
N PRO A 95 2.46 -6.28 9.75
CA PRO A 95 3.53 -6.67 10.64
C PRO A 95 3.01 -7.89 11.39
N ARG A 96 3.76 -9.00 11.36
CA ARG A 96 3.45 -10.14 12.22
C ARG A 96 3.30 -9.56 13.62
N ARG A 97 2.08 -9.60 14.17
CA ARG A 97 1.90 -9.31 15.59
C ARG A 97 2.90 -10.22 16.29
N ARG A 98 3.89 -9.64 16.98
CA ARG A 98 4.54 -10.40 18.04
C ARG A 98 3.37 -10.90 18.86
N ARG A 99 3.19 -12.23 18.96
CA ARG A 99 2.55 -12.75 20.16
C ARG A 99 3.37 -12.12 21.27
N ASP A 100 2.70 -11.37 22.14
CA ASP A 100 3.20 -11.20 23.49
C ASP A 100 3.70 -12.58 23.93
N ASP A 101 5.01 -12.64 24.17
CA ASP A 101 5.68 -13.75 24.82
C ASP A 101 5.16 -13.69 26.26
N ASP A 102 4.05 -14.39 26.50
CA ASP A 102 3.50 -14.66 27.83
C ASP A 102 4.06 -16.03 28.24
N ASP A 103 5.32 -16.05 28.68
CA ASP A 103 5.93 -17.08 29.55
C ASP A 103 6.96 -16.41 30.49
#